data_AF-A0A813JL11-F1
#
_entry.id   AF-A0A813JL11-F1
#
_cell.length_a   1.000
_cell.length_b   1.000
_cell.length_c   1.000
_cell.angle_alpha   90.00
_cell.angle_beta   90.00
_cell.angle_gamma   90.00
#
_symmetry.space_group_name_H-M   'P 1'
#
loop_
_entity.id
_entity.type
_entity.pdbx_description
1 polymer ?
#
loop_
_entity_poly.entity_id
_entity_poly.type
_entity_poly.pdbx_seq_one_letter_code
_entity_poly.pdbx_strand_id
1 'polypeptide(L)'
;ASASGCAFSNSLQVCYSTTSPYSYPGLPATDFLNMLKSTGWSAYLEQRQTSLKISGRQYEADFAQSMTGVRLTADMSQIQFAWHSYNATYPSENTVDQANTWYDRWEEFRVRWGPSLGGYQTTELYLFMVTQGYMVQAATTGICLSLFVAYIVLLLCTRNWLNATLGISCICCITITFLGFVPIIGWSLGENECIFLIATVGLSVDYTVHLLNA
;
A
#
# COMPACT_ATOMS: atom_id res chain seq x y z
N ALA A 1 38.67 12.63 13.83
CA ALA A 1 38.23 13.84 14.55
C ALA A 1 36.77 13.62 14.92
N SER A 2 36.38 13.77 16.19
CA SER A 2 34.98 13.64 16.59
C SER A 2 34.15 14.70 15.87
N ALA A 3 33.13 14.27 15.13
CA ALA A 3 32.13 15.19 14.60
C ALA A 3 31.55 15.98 15.77
N SER A 4 31.68 17.31 15.74
CA SER A 4 31.17 18.20 16.78
C SER A 4 29.67 17.92 16.97
N GLY A 5 29.30 17.42 18.16
CA GLY A 5 27.91 17.08 18.50
C GLY A 5 27.63 15.59 18.72
N CYS A 6 28.60 14.69 18.54
CA CYS A 6 28.41 13.25 18.83
C CYS A 6 29.21 12.80 20.06
N ALA A 7 28.53 12.19 21.03
CA ALA A 7 29.17 11.46 22.12
C ALA A 7 29.01 9.95 21.88
N PHE A 8 30.10 9.20 21.99
CA PHE A 8 30.07 7.75 21.85
C PHE A 8 29.74 7.11 23.19
N SER A 9 28.67 6.31 23.25
CA SER A 9 28.33 5.51 24.43
C SER A 9 29.03 4.16 24.37
N ASN A 10 30.00 3.92 25.25
CA ASN A 10 30.67 2.62 25.36
C ASN A 10 29.73 1.49 25.78
N SER A 11 28.65 1.79 26.51
CA SER A 11 27.68 0.78 26.95
C SER A 11 26.70 0.38 25.85
N LEU A 12 26.27 1.33 25.02
CA LEU A 12 25.32 1.09 23.93
C LEU A 12 26.01 0.85 22.58
N GLN A 13 27.33 1.08 22.49
CA GLN A 13 28.11 1.01 21.25
C GLN A 13 27.52 1.88 20.12
N VAL A 14 26.87 2.99 20.48
CA VAL A 14 26.27 3.94 19.53
C VAL A 14 26.72 5.36 19.83
N CYS A 15 26.78 6.15 18.75
CA CYS A 15 27.05 7.57 18.83
C CYS A 15 25.71 8.31 18.95
N TYR A 16 25.53 9.09 20.01
CA TYR A 16 24.31 9.87 20.25
C TYR A 16 24.62 11.36 20.21
N SER A 17 23.61 12.16 19.84
CA SER A 17 23.79 13.60 19.81
C SER A 17 23.83 14.20 21.20
N THR A 18 24.77 15.11 21.41
CA THR A 18 24.88 15.89 22.65
C THR A 18 23.94 17.10 22.69
N THR A 19 23.30 17.44 21.57
CA THR A 19 22.42 18.62 21.43
C THR A 19 20.94 18.31 21.57
N SER A 20 20.46 17.22 20.98
CA SER A 20 19.06 16.81 21.05
C SER A 20 18.95 15.32 20.71
N PRO A 21 18.12 14.52 21.41
CA PRO A 21 17.92 13.11 21.11
C PRO A 21 17.39 12.85 19.70
N TYR A 22 16.83 13.87 19.04
CA TYR A 22 16.32 13.80 17.67
C TYR A 22 17.28 14.37 16.62
N SER A 23 18.35 15.03 17.04
CA SER A 23 19.42 15.41 16.12
C SER A 23 20.39 14.23 16.05
N TYR A 24 20.80 13.82 14.86
CA TYR A 24 21.95 12.94 14.70
C TYR A 24 23.01 13.76 13.96
N PRO A 25 24.17 14.08 14.58
CA PRO A 25 25.20 14.89 13.94
C PRO A 25 25.81 14.22 12.70
N GLY A 26 25.53 12.93 12.49
CA GLY A 26 26.07 12.19 11.35
C GLY A 26 27.56 11.90 11.49
N LEU A 27 28.03 10.98 10.67
CA LEU A 27 29.43 10.99 10.26
C LEU A 27 29.59 12.01 9.12
N PRO A 28 30.74 12.70 9.00
CA PRO A 28 31.06 13.45 7.80
C PRO A 28 30.87 12.56 6.57
N ALA A 29 30.35 13.11 5.46
CA ALA A 29 30.01 12.32 4.27
C ALA A 29 31.19 11.47 3.76
N THR A 30 32.42 12.00 3.83
CA THR A 30 33.65 11.29 3.46
C THR A 30 33.91 10.08 4.37
N ASP A 31 33.76 10.25 5.68
CA ASP A 31 34.01 9.20 6.67
C ASP A 31 32.93 8.12 6.57
N PHE A 32 31.68 8.52 6.34
CA PHE A 32 30.58 7.60 6.10
C PHE A 32 30.80 6.76 4.83
N LEU A 33 31.19 7.39 3.73
CA LEU A 33 31.52 6.68 2.49
C LEU A 33 32.71 5.73 2.65
N ASN A 34 33.76 6.16 3.37
CA ASN A 34 34.90 5.30 3.67
C ASN A 34 34.52 4.12 4.55
N MET A 35 33.62 4.32 5.53
CA MET A 35 33.07 3.26 6.35
C MET A 35 32.28 2.25 5.51
N LEU A 36 31.42 2.71 4.60
CA LEU A 36 30.64 1.83 3.71
C LEU A 36 31.52 0.97 2.79
N LYS A 37 32.70 1.47 2.40
CA LYS A 37 33.70 0.73 1.61
C LYS A 37 34.58 -0.21 2.44
N SER A 38 34.57 -0.06 3.76
CA SER A 38 35.49 -0.78 4.64
C SER A 38 35.17 -2.27 4.72
N THR A 39 36.20 -3.09 4.91
CA THR A 39 36.06 -4.52 5.20
C THR A 39 35.33 -4.77 6.52
N GLY A 40 35.40 -3.81 7.46
CA GLY A 40 34.67 -3.86 8.72
C GLY A 40 33.16 -3.81 8.52
N TRP A 41 32.67 -2.98 7.60
CA TRP A 41 31.25 -2.90 7.28
C TRP A 41 30.73 -4.18 6.62
N SER A 42 31.47 -4.75 5.67
CA SER A 42 31.09 -6.04 5.08
C SER A 42 31.09 -7.18 6.11
N ALA A 43 32.09 -7.22 7.00
CA ALA A 43 32.14 -8.21 8.07
C ALA A 43 30.98 -8.06 9.06
N TYR A 44 30.59 -6.83 9.39
CA TYR A 44 29.41 -6.55 10.21
C TYR A 44 28.12 -7.09 9.57
N LEU A 45 27.93 -6.88 8.26
CA LEU A 45 26.74 -7.38 7.56
C LEU A 45 26.68 -8.91 7.56
N GLU A 46 27.81 -9.59 7.34
CA GLU A 46 27.91 -11.04 7.40
C GLU A 46 27.65 -11.59 8.81
N GLN A 47 28.21 -10.93 9.83
CA GLN A 47 27.98 -11.29 11.23
C GLN A 47 26.51 -11.12 11.61
N ARG A 48 25.88 -10.02 11.20
CA ARG A 48 24.45 -9.78 11.41
C ARG A 48 23.60 -10.86 10.75
N GLN A 49 23.91 -11.22 9.50
CA GLN A 49 23.19 -12.28 8.78
C GLN A 49 23.32 -13.62 9.51
N THR A 50 24.53 -13.96 9.96
CA THR A 50 24.79 -15.19 10.72
C THR A 50 24.02 -15.20 12.04
N SER A 51 24.01 -14.09 12.78
CA SER A 51 23.26 -13.96 14.02
C SER A 51 21.76 -14.15 13.81
N LEU A 52 21.19 -13.61 12.73
CA LEU A 52 19.77 -13.80 12.39
C LEU A 52 19.44 -15.28 12.11
N LYS A 53 20.33 -16.00 11.41
CA LYS A 53 20.17 -17.45 11.15
C LYS A 53 20.19 -18.26 12.44
N ILE A 54 21.10 -17.95 13.35
CA ILE A 54 21.23 -18.64 14.65
C ILE A 54 19.99 -18.38 15.53
N SER A 55 19.41 -17.17 15.47
CA SER A 55 18.17 -16.84 16.18
C SER A 55 16.89 -17.40 15.54
N GLY A 56 16.99 -18.27 14.53
CA GLY A 56 15.84 -18.87 13.85
C GLY A 56 15.12 -17.93 12.88
N ARG A 57 15.64 -16.73 12.60
CA ARG A 57 15.06 -15.73 11.69
C ARG A 57 15.63 -15.88 10.28
N GLN A 58 15.50 -17.08 9.72
CA GLN A 58 16.08 -17.45 8.41
C GLN A 58 15.61 -16.52 7.28
N TYR A 59 14.30 -16.23 7.24
CA TYR A 59 13.71 -15.32 6.24
C TYR A 59 14.42 -13.96 6.23
N GLU A 60 14.53 -13.31 7.39
CA GLU A 60 15.20 -12.01 7.46
C GLU A 60 16.69 -12.08 7.13
N ALA A 61 17.35 -13.18 7.45
CA ALA A 61 18.75 -13.36 7.11
C ALA A 61 18.96 -13.52 5.60
N ASP A 62 18.06 -14.22 4.91
CA ASP A 62 18.19 -14.47 3.48
C ASP A 62 17.79 -13.24 2.65
N PHE A 63 16.85 -12.42 3.16
CA PHE A 63 16.45 -11.16 2.55
C PHE A 63 17.16 -9.93 3.13
N ALA A 64 18.13 -10.09 4.04
CA ALA A 64 18.80 -8.94 4.70
C ALA A 64 19.38 -7.92 3.71
N GLN A 65 20.02 -8.42 2.63
CA GLN A 65 20.64 -7.59 1.60
C GLN A 65 19.62 -6.91 0.68
N SER A 66 18.45 -7.51 0.47
CA SER A 66 17.36 -6.89 -0.30
C SER A 66 16.54 -5.94 0.55
N MET A 67 16.49 -6.14 1.87
CA MET A 67 15.70 -5.35 2.81
C MET A 67 16.43 -4.11 3.33
N THR A 68 17.74 -4.15 3.51
CA THR A 68 18.55 -2.99 3.91
C THR A 68 19.84 -2.94 3.12
N GLY A 69 20.11 -1.82 2.47
CA GLY A 69 21.29 -1.71 1.64
C GLY A 69 21.55 -0.30 1.13
N VAL A 70 22.71 -0.17 0.49
CA VAL A 70 23.15 1.06 -0.16
C VAL A 70 23.75 0.71 -1.51
N ARG A 71 23.43 1.52 -2.51
CA ARG A 71 24.02 1.48 -3.83
C ARG A 71 24.85 2.73 -4.02
N LEU A 72 26.14 2.54 -4.23
CA LEU A 72 27.07 3.62 -4.54
C LEU A 72 27.19 3.78 -6.06
N THR A 73 27.66 4.96 -6.49
CA THR A 73 28.07 5.20 -7.89
C THR A 73 29.24 4.29 -8.29
N ALA A 74 29.47 4.08 -9.58
CA ALA A 74 30.53 3.19 -10.08
C ALA A 74 31.95 3.59 -9.61
N ASP A 75 32.19 4.88 -9.42
CA ASP A 75 33.41 5.47 -8.85
C ASP A 75 33.44 5.45 -7.30
N MET A 76 32.36 4.94 -6.69
CA MET A 76 32.11 4.89 -5.26
C MET A 76 32.23 6.26 -4.57
N SER A 77 32.06 7.37 -5.31
CA SER A 77 32.23 8.72 -4.76
C SER A 77 30.98 9.23 -4.02
N GLN A 78 29.81 8.68 -4.34
CA GLN A 78 28.52 9.13 -3.84
C GLN A 78 27.55 7.96 -3.65
N ILE A 79 26.51 8.19 -2.85
CA ILE A 79 25.38 7.27 -2.67
C ILE A 79 24.37 7.56 -3.77
N GLN A 80 24.10 6.56 -4.61
CA GLN A 80 23.07 6.65 -5.64
C GLN A 80 21.67 6.35 -5.06
N PHE A 81 21.57 5.33 -4.22
CA PHE A 81 20.31 4.94 -3.60
C PHE A 81 20.59 4.24 -2.26
N ALA A 82 19.74 4.42 -1.28
CA ALA A 82 19.80 3.71 -0.01
C ALA A 82 18.39 3.30 0.40
N TRP A 83 18.27 2.13 1.00
CA TRP A 83 17.00 1.61 1.49
C TRP A 83 17.20 0.93 2.84
N HIS A 84 16.18 1.00 3.67
CA HIS A 84 16.20 0.42 4.99
C HIS A 84 14.83 -0.15 5.33
N SER A 85 14.81 -1.32 5.95
CA SER A 85 13.61 -1.98 6.40
C SER A 85 13.49 -1.88 7.91
N TYR A 86 12.27 -1.75 8.39
CA TYR A 86 11.95 -1.76 9.81
C TYR A 86 10.83 -2.75 10.05
N ASN A 87 10.85 -3.42 11.21
CA ASN A 87 9.69 -4.19 11.65
C ASN A 87 8.61 -3.21 12.10
N ALA A 88 7.45 -3.29 11.46
CA ALA A 88 6.30 -2.50 11.83
C ALA A 88 5.35 -3.31 12.73
N THR A 89 4.58 -2.60 13.56
CA THR A 89 3.64 -3.20 14.53
C THR A 89 2.21 -3.28 14.02
N TYR A 90 1.95 -2.92 12.74
CA TYR A 90 0.60 -3.01 12.19
C TYR A 90 0.24 -4.47 11.88
N PRO A 91 -1.04 -4.85 12.01
CA PRO A 91 -1.48 -6.22 11.74
C PRO A 91 -1.33 -6.55 10.25
N SER A 92 -1.29 -7.83 9.90
CA SER A 92 -1.25 -8.28 8.50
C SER A 92 -2.56 -8.01 7.76
N GLU A 93 -3.69 -8.11 8.47
CA GLU A 93 -5.02 -7.82 7.95
C GLU A 93 -5.48 -6.44 8.41
N ASN A 94 -5.82 -5.58 7.46
CA ASN A 94 -6.32 -4.23 7.73
C ASN A 94 -7.48 -3.91 6.80
N THR A 95 -8.39 -3.07 7.30
CA THR A 95 -9.32 -2.33 6.45
C THR A 95 -8.58 -1.27 5.63
N VAL A 96 -9.17 -0.83 4.51
CA VAL A 96 -8.62 0.25 3.67
C VAL A 96 -8.32 1.51 4.51
N ASP A 97 -9.23 1.89 5.41
CA ASP A 97 -9.08 3.09 6.23
C ASP A 97 -7.92 2.97 7.23
N GLN A 98 -7.74 1.80 7.84
CA GLN A 98 -6.60 1.54 8.71
C GLN A 98 -5.29 1.58 7.92
N ALA A 99 -5.25 0.98 6.73
CA ALA A 99 -4.08 1.00 5.86
C ALA A 99 -3.72 2.43 5.42
N ASN A 100 -4.71 3.26 5.05
CA ASN A 100 -4.54 4.68 4.75
C ASN A 100 -3.96 5.44 5.95
N THR A 101 -4.49 5.20 7.15
CA THR A 101 -3.97 5.83 8.38
C THR A 101 -2.50 5.48 8.63
N TRP A 102 -2.11 4.22 8.40
CA TRP A 102 -0.71 3.80 8.50
C TRP A 102 0.18 4.46 7.44
N TYR A 103 -0.31 4.51 6.21
CA TYR A 103 0.38 5.17 5.10
C TYR A 103 0.65 6.65 5.42
N ASP A 104 -0.37 7.38 5.85
CA ASP A 104 -0.31 8.81 6.17
C ASP A 104 0.67 9.08 7.32
N ARG A 105 0.64 8.25 8.37
CA ARG A 105 1.56 8.40 9.51
C ARG A 105 3.03 8.25 9.08
N TRP A 106 3.34 7.31 8.21
CA TRP A 106 4.70 7.12 7.70
C TRP A 106 5.09 8.17 6.65
N GLU A 107 4.13 8.68 5.87
CA GLU A 107 4.29 9.83 4.99
C GLU A 107 4.67 11.08 5.80
N GLU A 108 3.92 11.39 6.86
CA GLU A 108 4.20 12.49 7.78
C GLU A 108 5.59 12.35 8.41
N PHE A 109 5.96 11.15 8.86
CA PHE A 109 7.30 10.88 9.38
C PHE A 109 8.38 11.20 8.34
N ARG A 110 8.21 10.75 7.09
CA ARG A 110 9.16 11.01 6.01
C ARG A 110 9.27 12.50 5.70
N VAL A 111 8.14 13.19 5.53
CA VAL A 111 8.09 14.62 5.22
C VAL A 111 8.74 15.44 6.35
N ARG A 112 8.55 15.02 7.61
CA ARG A 112 9.14 15.69 8.78
C ARG A 112 10.67 15.58 8.83
N TRP A 113 11.22 14.41 8.51
CA TRP A 113 12.65 14.12 8.73
C TRP A 113 13.50 14.12 7.46
N GLY A 114 12.89 14.09 6.28
CA GLY A 114 13.59 14.00 5.00
C GLY A 114 12.86 14.64 3.82
N PRO A 115 12.35 15.90 3.94
CA PRO A 115 11.54 16.51 2.88
C PRO A 115 12.29 16.68 1.56
N SER A 116 13.61 16.84 1.59
CA SER A 116 14.46 17.04 0.41
C SER A 116 15.08 15.77 -0.17
N LEU A 117 14.83 14.60 0.43
CA LEU A 117 15.50 13.35 0.03
C LEU A 117 14.82 12.63 -1.13
N GLY A 118 13.59 12.98 -1.48
CA GLY A 118 12.85 12.37 -2.61
C GLY A 118 12.58 10.86 -2.45
N GLY A 119 12.69 10.33 -1.24
CA GLY A 119 12.45 8.92 -0.94
C GLY A 119 10.97 8.54 -0.98
N TYR A 120 10.68 7.26 -1.17
CA TYR A 120 9.35 6.69 -1.11
C TYR A 120 9.30 5.52 -0.12
N GLN A 121 8.10 5.20 0.34
CA GLN A 121 7.84 4.09 1.25
C GLN A 121 7.28 2.87 0.51
N THR A 122 7.61 1.68 0.97
CA THR A 122 7.12 0.43 0.37
C THR A 122 6.76 -0.57 1.46
N THR A 123 5.60 -1.21 1.34
CA THR A 123 5.23 -2.40 2.09
C THR A 123 4.12 -3.15 1.35
N GLU A 124 3.96 -4.45 1.62
CA GLU A 124 2.88 -5.27 1.08
C GLU A 124 1.49 -4.71 1.42
N LEU A 125 1.34 -4.08 2.60
CA LEU A 125 0.09 -3.44 3.01
C LEU A 125 -0.41 -2.40 2.00
N TYR A 126 0.52 -1.62 1.43
CA TYR A 126 0.18 -0.56 0.48
C TYR A 126 -0.29 -1.13 -0.87
N LEU A 127 0.21 -2.31 -1.25
CA LEU A 127 -0.24 -2.99 -2.44
C LEU A 127 -1.71 -3.39 -2.31
N PHE A 128 -2.10 -4.00 -1.19
CA PHE A 128 -3.50 -4.34 -0.93
C PHE A 128 -4.40 -3.10 -0.82
N MET A 129 -3.93 -2.05 -0.12
CA MET A 129 -4.65 -0.79 0.03
C MET A 129 -5.00 -0.17 -1.34
N VAL A 130 -4.02 -0.07 -2.23
CA VAL A 130 -4.20 0.48 -3.57
C VAL A 130 -5.14 -0.38 -4.41
N THR A 131 -4.95 -1.71 -4.38
CA THR A 131 -5.82 -2.65 -5.11
C THR A 131 -7.28 -2.55 -4.66
N GLN A 132 -7.54 -2.56 -3.34
CA GLN A 132 -8.89 -2.42 -2.79
C GLN A 132 -9.54 -1.08 -3.19
N GLY A 133 -8.79 0.02 -3.15
CA GLY A 133 -9.27 1.33 -3.59
C GLY A 133 -9.71 1.33 -5.06
N TYR A 134 -8.87 0.79 -5.95
CA TYR A 134 -9.20 0.71 -7.37
C TYR A 134 -10.36 -0.24 -7.66
N MET A 135 -10.48 -1.35 -6.94
CA MET A 135 -11.58 -2.29 -7.12
C MET A 135 -12.93 -1.66 -6.79
N VAL A 136 -13.04 -0.97 -5.66
CA VAL A 136 -14.29 -0.29 -5.26
C VAL A 136 -14.64 0.81 -6.27
N GLN A 137 -13.64 1.59 -6.71
CA GLN A 137 -13.83 2.61 -7.73
C GLN A 137 -14.31 2.02 -9.06
N ALA A 138 -13.66 0.95 -9.53
CA ALA A 138 -14.00 0.27 -10.77
C ALA A 138 -15.39 -0.37 -10.70
N ALA A 139 -15.74 -1.04 -9.60
CA ALA A 139 -17.06 -1.62 -9.39
C ALA A 139 -18.15 -0.55 -9.41
N THR A 140 -17.96 0.55 -8.67
CA THR A 140 -18.93 1.67 -8.63
C THR A 140 -19.11 2.30 -10.01
N THR A 141 -18.00 2.57 -10.70
CA THR A 141 -18.04 3.16 -12.06
C THR A 141 -18.71 2.20 -13.05
N GLY A 142 -18.42 0.90 -12.97
CA GLY A 142 -19.03 -0.13 -13.81
C GLY A 142 -20.54 -0.27 -13.60
N ILE A 143 -21.01 -0.22 -12.34
CA ILE A 143 -22.44 -0.23 -12.02
C ILE A 143 -23.12 1.02 -12.58
N CYS A 144 -22.57 2.21 -12.31
CA CYS A 144 -23.18 3.46 -12.80
C CYS A 144 -23.25 3.50 -14.33
N LEU A 145 -22.17 3.12 -15.01
CA LEU A 145 -22.12 3.10 -16.47
C LEU A 145 -23.07 2.05 -17.07
N SER A 146 -23.13 0.85 -16.50
CA SER A 146 -24.03 -0.20 -16.97
C SER A 146 -25.51 0.17 -16.78
N LEU A 147 -25.88 0.75 -15.62
CA LEU A 147 -27.25 1.25 -15.39
C LEU A 147 -27.61 2.38 -16.35
N PHE A 148 -26.68 3.30 -16.61
CA PHE A 148 -26.90 4.40 -17.56
C PHE A 148 -27.13 3.89 -18.98
N VAL A 149 -26.28 2.98 -19.46
CA VAL A 149 -26.42 2.37 -20.79
C VAL A 149 -27.72 1.54 -20.85
N ALA A 150 -28.04 0.77 -19.82
CA ALA A 150 -29.28 0.00 -19.75
C ALA A 150 -30.53 0.90 -19.83
N TYR A 151 -30.52 2.06 -19.16
CA TYR A 151 -31.61 3.03 -19.24
C TYR A 151 -31.79 3.60 -20.66
N ILE A 152 -30.69 3.93 -21.35
CA ILE A 152 -30.74 4.38 -22.76
C ILE A 152 -31.34 3.28 -23.65
N VAL A 153 -30.88 2.05 -23.51
CA VAL A 153 -31.39 0.92 -24.31
C VAL A 153 -32.88 0.69 -24.03
N LEU A 154 -33.31 0.72 -22.77
CA LEU A 154 -34.72 0.60 -22.38
C LEU A 154 -35.58 1.71 -23.00
N LEU A 155 -35.12 2.96 -22.95
CA LEU A 155 -35.82 4.09 -23.58
C LEU A 155 -36.01 3.89 -25.08
N LEU A 156 -34.97 3.42 -25.78
CA LEU A 156 -35.01 3.19 -27.23
C LEU A 156 -35.91 2.02 -27.61
N CYS A 157 -35.87 0.92 -26.85
CA CYS A 157 -36.67 -0.27 -27.12
C CYS A 157 -38.16 -0.05 -26.83
N THR A 158 -38.49 0.49 -25.66
CA THR A 158 -39.90 0.62 -25.23
C THR A 158 -40.59 1.85 -25.81
N ARG A 159 -39.83 2.87 -26.26
CA ARG A 159 -40.32 4.19 -26.72
C ARG A 159 -41.28 4.89 -25.75
N ASN A 160 -41.27 4.47 -24.49
CA ASN A 160 -42.11 4.99 -23.43
C ASN A 160 -41.22 5.26 -22.21
N TRP A 161 -41.06 6.54 -21.89
CA TRP A 161 -40.22 6.97 -20.78
C TRP A 161 -40.72 6.43 -19.43
N LEU A 162 -42.03 6.28 -19.25
CA LEU A 162 -42.62 5.77 -18.01
C LEU A 162 -42.21 4.31 -17.76
N ASN A 163 -42.34 3.46 -18.78
CA ASN A 163 -41.96 2.04 -18.69
C ASN A 163 -40.45 1.87 -18.48
N ALA A 164 -39.63 2.69 -19.18
CA ALA A 164 -38.18 2.67 -18.99
C ALA A 164 -37.78 3.09 -17.56
N THR A 165 -38.45 4.10 -16.98
CA THR A 165 -38.20 4.52 -15.60
C THR A 165 -38.62 3.49 -14.55
N LEU A 166 -39.72 2.77 -14.78
CA LEU A 166 -40.13 1.65 -13.92
C LEU A 166 -39.13 0.50 -13.99
N GLY A 167 -38.69 0.14 -15.20
CA GLY A 167 -37.70 -0.91 -15.43
C GLY A 167 -36.37 -0.62 -14.73
N ILE A 168 -35.79 0.56 -14.93
CA ILE A 168 -34.53 0.92 -14.27
C ILE A 168 -34.67 1.00 -12.75
N SER A 169 -35.83 1.45 -12.23
CA SER A 169 -36.10 1.47 -10.79
C SER A 169 -36.09 0.06 -10.20
N CYS A 170 -36.69 -0.92 -10.89
CA CYS A 170 -36.64 -2.32 -10.48
C CYS A 170 -35.20 -2.86 -10.45
N ILE A 171 -34.40 -2.58 -11.49
CA ILE A 171 -32.99 -3.00 -11.56
C ILE A 171 -32.17 -2.39 -10.41
N CYS A 172 -32.38 -1.10 -10.12
CA CYS A 172 -31.75 -0.42 -8.99
C CYS A 172 -32.13 -1.08 -7.64
N CYS A 173 -33.42 -1.37 -7.43
CA CYS A 173 -33.88 -2.05 -6.20
C CYS A 173 -33.23 -3.43 -6.03
N ILE A 174 -33.13 -4.22 -7.10
CA ILE A 174 -32.46 -5.54 -7.06
C ILE A 174 -30.99 -5.36 -6.69
N THR A 175 -30.30 -4.42 -7.33
CA THR A 175 -28.86 -4.16 -7.11
C THR A 175 -28.60 -3.68 -5.68
N ILE A 176 -29.40 -2.75 -5.16
CA ILE A 176 -29.30 -2.25 -3.78
C ILE A 176 -29.58 -3.37 -2.77
N THR A 177 -30.58 -4.20 -3.03
CA THR A 177 -30.92 -5.34 -2.17
C THR A 177 -29.76 -6.33 -2.11
N PHE A 178 -29.19 -6.69 -3.26
CA PHE A 178 -28.02 -7.58 -3.32
C PHE A 178 -26.82 -6.99 -2.56
N LEU A 179 -26.50 -5.71 -2.80
CA LEU A 179 -25.45 -5.00 -2.07
C LEU A 179 -25.69 -4.94 -0.56
N GLY A 180 -26.95 -4.79 -0.13
CA GLY A 180 -27.33 -4.80 1.29
C GLY A 180 -27.22 -6.18 1.94
N PHE A 181 -27.41 -7.26 1.18
CA PHE A 181 -27.29 -8.63 1.69
C PHE A 181 -25.84 -9.06 1.94
N VAL A 182 -24.88 -8.58 1.14
CA VAL A 182 -23.45 -8.89 1.28
C VAL A 182 -22.95 -8.69 2.73
N PRO A 183 -23.11 -7.51 3.37
CA PRO A 183 -22.66 -7.32 4.75
C PRO A 183 -23.49 -8.09 5.78
N ILE A 184 -24.78 -8.36 5.52
CA ILE A 184 -25.65 -9.13 6.43
C ILE A 184 -25.18 -10.57 6.56
N ILE A 185 -24.69 -11.15 5.47
CA ILE A 185 -24.15 -12.52 5.43
C ILE A 185 -22.71 -12.56 5.97
N GLY A 186 -22.10 -11.40 6.26
CA GLY A 186 -20.71 -11.30 6.69
C GLY A 186 -19.71 -11.48 5.55
N TRP A 187 -20.15 -11.33 4.29
CA TRP A 187 -19.25 -11.37 3.16
C TRP A 187 -18.50 -10.04 3.04
N SER A 188 -17.19 -10.14 2.86
CA SER A 188 -16.34 -8.98 2.58
C SER A 188 -16.30 -8.74 1.07
N LEU A 189 -16.23 -7.47 0.67
CA LEU A 189 -16.10 -7.09 -0.73
C LEU A 189 -14.68 -7.41 -1.23
N GLY A 190 -14.53 -8.55 -1.91
CA GLY A 190 -13.32 -8.99 -2.58
C GLY A 190 -13.42 -8.92 -4.10
N GLU A 191 -12.44 -9.54 -4.77
CA GLU A 191 -12.33 -9.57 -6.24
C GLU A 191 -13.50 -10.31 -6.88
N ASN A 192 -13.85 -11.47 -6.31
CA ASN A 192 -14.93 -12.31 -6.80
C ASN A 192 -16.28 -11.62 -6.63
N GLU A 193 -16.52 -11.01 -5.48
CA GLU A 193 -17.77 -10.32 -5.16
C GLU A 193 -18.00 -9.13 -6.11
N CYS A 194 -16.94 -8.40 -6.48
CA CYS A 194 -17.03 -7.33 -7.48
C CYS A 194 -17.47 -7.85 -8.86
N ILE A 195 -16.92 -8.98 -9.30
CA ILE A 195 -17.30 -9.61 -10.58
C ILE A 195 -18.77 -10.06 -10.52
N PHE A 196 -19.16 -10.72 -9.43
CA PHE A 196 -20.55 -11.18 -9.25
C PHE A 196 -21.54 -10.02 -9.18
N LEU A 197 -21.17 -8.89 -8.58
CA LEU A 197 -22.01 -7.70 -8.52
C LEU A 197 -22.31 -7.17 -9.93
N ILE A 198 -21.28 -7.02 -10.78
CA ILE A 198 -21.46 -6.58 -12.18
C ILE A 198 -22.32 -7.59 -12.95
N ALA A 199 -22.08 -8.89 -12.76
CA ALA A 199 -22.88 -9.94 -13.40
C ALA A 199 -24.35 -9.90 -12.96
N THR A 200 -24.65 -9.68 -11.67
CA THR A 200 -26.01 -9.56 -11.15
C THR A 200 -26.74 -8.37 -11.77
N VAL A 201 -26.07 -7.24 -12.00
CA VAL A 201 -26.67 -6.09 -12.73
C VAL A 201 -27.04 -6.50 -14.16
N GLY A 202 -26.13 -7.16 -14.87
CA GLY A 202 -26.38 -7.65 -16.24
C GLY A 202 -27.58 -8.61 -16.33
N LEU A 203 -27.64 -9.59 -15.41
CA LEU A 203 -28.77 -10.53 -15.33
C LEU A 203 -30.08 -9.84 -14.96
N SER A 204 -30.05 -8.81 -14.10
CA SER A 204 -31.23 -8.04 -13.73
C SER A 204 -31.80 -7.24 -14.91
N VAL A 205 -30.92 -6.67 -15.73
CA VAL A 205 -31.30 -5.95 -16.95
C VAL A 205 -31.99 -6.89 -17.93
N ASP A 206 -31.41 -8.06 -18.18
CA ASP A 206 -31.94 -9.07 -19.11
C ASP A 206 -33.39 -9.46 -18.78
N TYR A 207 -33.63 -9.86 -17.53
CA TYR A 207 -34.97 -10.21 -17.06
C TYR A 207 -35.97 -9.05 -17.21
N THR A 208 -35.56 -7.83 -16.87
CA THR A 208 -36.45 -6.66 -16.88
C THR A 208 -36.81 -6.26 -18.30
N VAL A 209 -35.85 -6.29 -19.23
CA VAL A 209 -36.08 -5.98 -20.65
C VAL A 209 -37.02 -7.00 -21.29
N HIS A 210 -36.80 -8.30 -21.04
CA HIS A 210 -37.67 -9.35 -21.56
C HIS A 210 -39.10 -9.22 -21.05
N LEU A 211 -39.29 -8.88 -19.77
CA LEU A 211 -40.61 -8.71 -19.18
C LEU A 211 -41.34 -7.46 -19.67
N LEU A 212 -40.61 -6.37 -19.99
CA LEU A 212 -41.20 -5.13 -20.50
C LEU A 212 -41.57 -5.18 -21.99
N ASN A 213 -40.99 -6.11 -22.75
CA ASN A 213 -41.23 -6.28 -24.18
C ASN A 213 -42.07 -7.54 -24.51
N ALA A 214 -42.39 -8.36 -23.51
CA ALA A 214 -43.33 -9.48 -23.63
C ALA A 214 -44.79 -9.00 -23.50
#